data_AF-W1RW29-F1
#
_entry.id   AF-W1RW29-F1
#
_cell.length_a   1.000
_cell.length_b   1.000
_cell.length_c   1.000
_cell.angle_alpha   90.00
_cell.angle_beta   90.00
_cell.angle_gamma   90.00
#
_symmetry.space_group_name_H-M   'P 1'
#
loop_
_entity.id
_entity.type
_entity.pdbx_description
1 polymer ?
#
loop_
_entity_poly.entity_id
_entity_poly.type
_entity_poly.pdbx_seq_one_letter_code
_entity_poly.pdbx_strand_id
1 'polypeptide(L)'
;MNPAFEPVLSIIVDVTTQLEIPYFIAGATARDLLLFHVFGRDPGRKTHDIDTAILVSDWESFTAVKSALLGLGLSETKLPHRLMHAVSGLPIDIIPFGAIADNTGEILWPPEHVVTMSVTGFQEAFDHAVLVYIGQGVSVKVTSLAGLVLLKLMAWQERRLETNKDVEDFLTILTEYPNVERDRLYDDFIPAEKLDYEIERLGAFLLGYDLNMLLSDKSTSSKTLLQLLELQTSQSEMFINDLLKIRSGINPDQIEQRLADFWDGLALN
;
A
#
# COMPACT_ATOMS: atom_id res chain seq x y z
N MET A 1 -11.78 12.80 -3.26
CA MET A 1 -11.83 11.38 -3.69
C MET A 1 -13.05 11.11 -4.57
N ASN A 2 -13.25 9.90 -5.11
CA ASN A 2 -14.51 9.48 -5.73
C ASN A 2 -15.68 9.63 -4.71
N PRO A 3 -16.73 10.43 -4.97
CA PRO A 3 -17.82 10.65 -4.02
C PRO A 3 -18.53 9.36 -3.56
N ALA A 4 -18.46 8.29 -4.35
CA ALA A 4 -19.03 7.00 -3.98
C ALA A 4 -18.22 6.26 -2.91
N PHE A 5 -16.99 6.67 -2.59
CA PHE A 5 -16.14 6.00 -1.59
C PHE A 5 -16.59 6.32 -0.16
N GLU A 6 -16.98 7.57 0.12
CA GLU A 6 -17.28 8.02 1.49
C GLU A 6 -18.39 7.20 2.19
N PRO A 7 -19.54 6.90 1.54
CA PRO A 7 -20.56 6.06 2.17
C PRO A 7 -20.07 4.64 2.46
N VAL A 8 -19.25 4.08 1.57
CA VAL A 8 -18.74 2.71 1.70
C VAL A 8 -17.66 2.63 2.78
N LEU A 9 -16.75 3.61 2.82
CA LEU A 9 -15.74 3.72 3.87
C LEU A 9 -16.40 3.90 5.24
N SER A 10 -17.49 4.66 5.34
CA SER A 10 -18.28 4.79 6.57
C SER A 10 -18.84 3.45 7.03
N ILE A 11 -19.42 2.64 6.13
CA ILE A 11 -19.90 1.29 6.44
C ILE A 11 -18.77 0.42 7.00
N ILE A 12 -17.58 0.47 6.39
CA ILE A 12 -16.41 -0.28 6.83
C ILE A 12 -15.96 0.17 8.22
N VAL A 13 -15.87 1.49 8.46
CA VAL A 13 -15.53 2.07 9.77
C VAL A 13 -16.50 1.60 10.85
N ASP A 14 -17.80 1.66 10.57
CA ASP A 14 -18.84 1.30 11.53
C ASP A 14 -18.74 -0.19 11.91
N VAL A 15 -18.61 -1.08 10.91
CA VAL A 15 -18.49 -2.53 11.15
C VAL A 15 -17.23 -2.87 11.92
N THR A 16 -16.08 -2.35 11.47
CA THR A 16 -14.79 -2.65 12.12
C THR A 16 -14.74 -2.09 13.54
N THR A 17 -15.32 -0.92 13.78
CA THR A 17 -15.45 -0.34 15.13
C THR A 17 -16.39 -1.18 16.01
N GLN A 18 -17.55 -1.59 15.49
CA GLN A 18 -18.53 -2.38 16.24
C GLN A 18 -17.99 -3.76 16.64
N LEU A 19 -17.18 -4.37 15.78
CA LEU A 19 -16.56 -5.67 16.01
C LEU A 19 -15.20 -5.58 16.71
N GLU A 20 -14.73 -4.37 17.03
CA GLU A 20 -13.41 -4.12 17.63
C GLU A 20 -12.25 -4.71 16.81
N ILE A 21 -12.39 -4.74 15.48
CA ILE A 21 -11.40 -5.29 14.55
C ILE A 21 -10.59 -4.14 13.96
N PRO A 22 -9.28 -4.03 14.24
CA PRO A 22 -8.45 -3.02 13.62
C PRO A 22 -8.36 -3.22 12.10
N TYR A 23 -8.26 -2.12 11.38
CA TYR A 23 -8.18 -2.14 9.93
C TYR A 23 -7.31 -0.99 9.42
N PHE A 24 -6.94 -1.07 8.15
CA PHE A 24 -6.47 0.09 7.40
C PHE A 24 -6.85 -0.02 5.92
N ILE A 25 -6.94 1.12 5.27
CA ILE A 25 -7.11 1.22 3.82
C ILE A 25 -5.73 1.10 3.16
N ALA A 26 -5.63 0.22 2.18
CA ALA A 26 -4.40 -0.12 1.47
C ALA A 26 -4.55 0.13 -0.04
N GLY A 27 -3.66 -0.48 -0.83
CA GLY A 27 -3.80 -0.58 -2.28
C GLY A 27 -3.96 0.76 -3.00
N ALA A 28 -4.69 0.73 -4.11
CA ALA A 28 -4.85 1.91 -4.96
C ALA A 28 -5.77 2.96 -4.31
N THR A 29 -6.66 2.52 -3.41
CA THR A 29 -7.50 3.40 -2.59
C THR A 29 -6.66 4.27 -1.66
N ALA A 30 -5.65 3.72 -1.00
CA ALA A 30 -4.74 4.48 -0.13
C ALA A 30 -3.96 5.55 -0.91
N ARG A 31 -3.44 5.19 -2.09
CA ARG A 31 -2.78 6.15 -2.98
C ARG A 31 -3.70 7.32 -3.33
N ASP A 32 -4.94 7.04 -3.74
CA ASP A 32 -5.89 8.08 -4.14
C ASP A 32 -6.32 8.94 -2.93
N LEU A 33 -6.45 8.34 -1.74
CA LEU A 33 -6.73 9.10 -0.51
C LEU A 33 -5.57 10.03 -0.15
N LEU A 34 -4.34 9.54 -0.19
CA LEU A 34 -3.17 10.35 0.17
C LEU A 34 -2.84 11.37 -0.91
N LEU A 35 -2.50 10.93 -2.12
CA LEU A 35 -2.04 11.83 -3.17
C LEU A 35 -3.14 12.82 -3.58
N PHE A 36 -4.33 12.33 -3.92
CA PHE A 36 -5.38 13.19 -4.46
C PHE A 36 -6.21 13.89 -3.38
N HIS A 37 -6.73 13.15 -2.40
CA HIS A 37 -7.66 13.74 -1.43
C HIS A 37 -6.95 14.60 -0.37
N VAL A 38 -5.80 14.17 0.15
CA VAL A 38 -5.04 14.97 1.13
C VAL A 38 -4.18 16.04 0.46
N PHE A 39 -3.39 15.67 -0.55
CA PHE A 39 -2.38 16.57 -1.11
C PHE A 39 -2.75 17.22 -2.46
N GLY A 40 -3.92 16.89 -3.04
CA GLY A 40 -4.36 17.48 -4.31
C GLY A 40 -3.46 17.13 -5.52
N ARG A 41 -2.69 16.05 -5.42
CA ARG A 41 -1.78 15.54 -6.44
C ARG A 41 -2.47 14.54 -7.37
N ASP A 42 -1.98 14.43 -8.60
CA ASP A 42 -2.51 13.46 -9.56
C ASP A 42 -2.04 12.04 -9.17
N PRO A 43 -2.96 11.09 -8.88
CA PRO A 43 -2.59 9.71 -8.56
C PRO A 43 -2.25 8.87 -9.82
N GLY A 44 -2.24 9.50 -11.01
CA GLY A 44 -2.02 8.85 -12.30
C GLY A 44 -3.28 8.14 -12.77
N ARG A 45 -3.33 6.81 -12.60
CA ARG A 45 -4.55 6.03 -12.87
C ARG A 45 -5.58 6.23 -11.75
N LYS A 46 -6.87 6.17 -12.07
CA LYS A 46 -7.93 6.19 -11.05
C LYS A 46 -8.16 4.80 -10.47
N THR A 47 -8.39 4.71 -9.16
CA THR A 47 -8.88 3.47 -8.56
C THR A 47 -10.41 3.34 -8.69
N HIS A 48 -10.88 2.11 -8.81
CA HIS A 48 -12.30 1.78 -8.95
C HIS A 48 -12.80 0.79 -7.88
N ASP A 49 -11.92 0.37 -6.98
CA ASP A 49 -12.18 -0.49 -5.85
C ASP A 49 -11.68 0.13 -4.53
N ILE A 50 -12.19 -0.40 -3.43
CA ILE A 50 -11.78 -0.07 -2.07
C ILE A 50 -10.99 -1.24 -1.49
N ASP A 51 -9.67 -1.08 -1.35
CA ASP A 51 -8.76 -2.05 -0.75
C ASP A 51 -8.72 -1.87 0.77
N THR A 52 -9.26 -2.83 1.53
CA THR A 52 -9.31 -2.79 2.99
C THR A 52 -8.63 -4.02 3.57
N ALA A 53 -7.66 -3.80 4.44
CA ALA A 53 -7.01 -4.85 5.22
C ALA A 53 -7.57 -4.86 6.65
N ILE A 54 -7.92 -6.03 7.16
CA ILE A 54 -8.44 -6.21 8.53
C ILE A 54 -7.54 -7.12 9.35
N LEU A 55 -7.22 -6.70 10.57
CA LEU A 55 -6.33 -7.41 11.49
C LEU A 55 -7.16 -8.44 12.29
N VAL A 56 -7.01 -9.72 11.97
CA VAL A 56 -7.78 -10.81 12.57
C VAL A 56 -6.89 -12.02 12.89
N SER A 57 -7.29 -12.79 13.90
CA SER A 57 -6.58 -14.00 14.33
C SER A 57 -7.01 -15.28 13.62
N ASP A 58 -8.21 -15.28 13.03
CA ASP A 58 -8.87 -16.49 12.55
C ASP A 58 -9.97 -16.19 11.52
N TRP A 59 -10.42 -17.26 10.86
CA TRP A 59 -11.48 -17.20 9.85
C TRP A 59 -12.86 -16.90 10.44
N GLU A 60 -13.09 -17.16 11.73
CA GLU A 60 -14.36 -16.81 12.38
C GLU A 60 -14.51 -15.29 12.47
N SER A 61 -13.46 -14.60 12.92
CA SER A 61 -13.38 -13.14 12.98
C SER A 61 -13.51 -12.50 11.60
N PHE A 62 -12.81 -13.04 10.59
CA PHE A 62 -12.98 -12.62 9.20
C PHE A 62 -14.43 -12.79 8.71
N THR A 63 -15.03 -13.95 8.99
CA THR A 63 -16.41 -14.25 8.59
C THR A 63 -17.40 -13.32 9.28
N ALA A 64 -17.19 -12.96 10.54
CA ALA A 64 -18.02 -12.01 11.27
C ALA A 64 -18.04 -10.62 10.59
N VAL A 65 -16.87 -10.09 10.21
CA VAL A 65 -16.78 -8.82 9.45
C VAL A 65 -17.51 -8.94 8.11
N LYS A 66 -17.22 -10.01 7.36
CA LYS A 66 -17.85 -10.24 6.06
C LYS A 66 -19.38 -10.33 6.17
N SER A 67 -19.90 -11.08 7.15
CA SER A 67 -21.34 -11.21 7.39
C SER A 67 -22.00 -9.90 7.81
N ALA A 68 -21.34 -9.10 8.66
CA ALA A 68 -21.85 -7.79 9.05
C ALA A 68 -21.95 -6.84 7.85
N LEU A 69 -20.92 -6.82 6.99
CA LEU A 69 -20.92 -6.05 5.75
C LEU A 69 -22.03 -6.51 4.79
N LEU A 70 -22.25 -7.82 4.62
CA LEU A 70 -23.35 -8.35 3.81
C LEU A 70 -24.72 -7.89 4.34
N GLY A 71 -24.88 -7.81 5.67
CA GLY A 71 -26.07 -7.27 6.32
C GLY A 71 -26.34 -5.78 6.03
N LEU A 72 -25.32 -5.03 5.58
CA LEU A 72 -25.37 -3.60 5.29
C LEU A 72 -25.42 -3.28 3.79
N GLY A 73 -25.92 -4.23 2.98
CA GLY A 73 -26.17 -4.00 1.55
C GLY A 73 -24.96 -4.25 0.65
N LEU A 74 -23.95 -4.97 1.14
CA LEU A 74 -22.92 -5.58 0.30
C LEU A 74 -23.37 -6.97 -0.15
N SER A 75 -22.86 -7.42 -1.29
CA SER A 75 -23.08 -8.77 -1.82
C SER A 75 -21.76 -9.45 -2.15
N GLU A 76 -21.72 -10.77 -2.03
CA GLU A 76 -20.54 -11.56 -2.41
C GLU A 76 -20.26 -11.52 -3.91
N THR A 77 -18.99 -11.73 -4.26
CA THR A 77 -18.57 -11.94 -5.65
C THR A 77 -17.94 -13.32 -5.82
N LYS A 78 -17.44 -13.63 -7.01
CA LYS A 78 -16.71 -14.88 -7.27
C LYS A 78 -15.33 -14.91 -6.60
N LEU A 79 -14.78 -13.75 -6.26
CA LEU A 79 -13.50 -13.66 -5.55
C LEU A 79 -13.80 -13.68 -4.04
N PRO A 80 -13.13 -14.56 -3.26
CA PRO A 80 -13.49 -14.78 -1.85
C PRO A 80 -13.27 -13.55 -0.96
N HIS A 81 -12.30 -12.70 -1.33
CA HIS A 81 -11.98 -11.44 -0.66
C HIS A 81 -12.84 -10.25 -1.10
N ARG A 82 -13.55 -10.35 -2.24
CA ARG A 82 -14.21 -9.19 -2.84
C ARG A 82 -15.70 -9.20 -2.62
N LEU A 83 -16.21 -8.10 -2.08
CA LEU A 83 -17.62 -7.77 -1.98
C LEU A 83 -17.98 -6.68 -3.01
N MET A 84 -19.28 -6.49 -3.23
CA MET A 84 -19.83 -5.45 -4.09
C MET A 84 -20.86 -4.65 -3.29
N HIS A 85 -20.69 -3.33 -3.21
CA HIS A 85 -21.71 -2.47 -2.61
C HIS A 85 -22.90 -2.32 -3.57
N ALA A 86 -24.08 -2.79 -3.18
CA ALA A 86 -25.22 -2.90 -4.09
C ALA A 86 -25.69 -1.55 -4.65
N VAL A 87 -25.55 -0.46 -3.89
CA VAL A 87 -26.04 0.87 -4.30
C VAL A 87 -25.08 1.55 -5.29
N SER A 88 -23.77 1.55 -4.99
CA SER A 88 -22.79 2.26 -5.84
C SER A 88 -22.15 1.39 -6.92
N GLY A 89 -22.27 0.06 -6.83
CA GLY A 89 -21.55 -0.87 -7.70
C GLY A 89 -20.03 -0.84 -7.50
N LEU A 90 -19.56 -0.34 -6.35
CA LEU A 90 -18.14 -0.34 -6.01
C LEU A 90 -17.71 -1.72 -5.48
N PRO A 91 -16.66 -2.33 -6.06
CA PRO A 91 -15.99 -3.46 -5.47
C PRO A 91 -15.20 -3.06 -4.22
N ILE A 92 -15.20 -3.93 -3.23
CA ILE A 92 -14.50 -3.75 -1.96
C ILE A 92 -13.72 -5.03 -1.68
N ASP A 93 -12.41 -4.92 -1.61
CA ASP A 93 -11.54 -6.02 -1.24
C ASP A 93 -11.32 -5.99 0.28
N ILE A 94 -11.65 -7.09 0.94
CA ILE A 94 -11.42 -7.31 2.37
C ILE A 94 -10.34 -8.39 2.50
N ILE A 95 -9.15 -7.97 2.90
CA ILE A 95 -7.95 -8.81 3.02
C ILE A 95 -7.68 -9.04 4.51
N PRO A 96 -7.81 -10.28 5.03
CA PRO A 96 -7.41 -10.58 6.39
C PRO A 96 -5.90 -10.64 6.51
N PHE A 97 -5.34 -10.04 7.56
CA PHE A 97 -3.93 -10.18 7.94
C PHE A 97 -3.79 -10.32 9.46
N GLY A 98 -2.60 -10.66 9.93
CA GLY A 98 -2.34 -10.95 11.35
C GLY A 98 -2.14 -12.44 11.60
N ALA A 99 -2.55 -12.92 12.78
CA ALA A 99 -2.34 -14.32 13.19
C ALA A 99 -3.15 -15.34 12.36
N ILE A 100 -4.06 -14.88 11.50
CA ILE A 100 -4.73 -15.70 10.49
C ILE A 100 -3.76 -16.21 9.40
N ALA A 101 -2.68 -15.47 9.12
CA ALA A 101 -1.67 -15.89 8.16
C ALA A 101 -0.80 -17.00 8.75
N ASP A 102 -0.30 -17.89 7.89
CA ASP A 102 0.59 -18.95 8.32
C ASP A 102 2.00 -18.41 8.65
N ASN A 103 2.90 -19.31 9.08
CA ASN A 103 4.28 -18.94 9.42
C ASN A 103 5.10 -18.43 8.22
N THR A 104 4.59 -18.59 7.01
CA THR A 104 5.18 -18.04 5.80
C THR A 104 4.54 -16.71 5.41
N GLY A 105 3.57 -16.18 6.16
CA GLY A 105 2.90 -14.91 5.85
C GLY A 105 1.86 -15.03 4.73
N GLU A 106 1.35 -16.24 4.49
CA GLU A 106 0.34 -16.52 3.48
C GLU A 106 -1.02 -16.78 4.13
N ILE A 107 -2.10 -16.33 3.50
CA ILE A 107 -3.47 -16.73 3.81
C ILE A 107 -3.96 -17.74 2.77
N LEU A 108 -4.60 -18.81 3.23
CA LEU A 108 -5.19 -19.84 2.39
C LEU A 108 -6.72 -19.73 2.45
N TRP A 109 -7.33 -19.27 1.37
CA TRP A 109 -8.77 -19.00 1.34
C TRP A 109 -9.59 -20.30 1.50
N PRO A 110 -10.50 -20.38 2.48
CA PRO A 110 -11.40 -21.52 2.63
C PRO A 110 -12.47 -21.54 1.52
N PRO A 111 -13.16 -22.69 1.32
CA PRO A 111 -12.97 -23.97 2.00
C PRO A 111 -11.92 -24.88 1.37
N GLU A 112 -11.54 -24.68 0.11
CA GLU A 112 -10.61 -25.58 -0.59
C GLU A 112 -9.14 -25.32 -0.23
N HIS A 113 -8.79 -24.15 0.31
CA HIS A 113 -7.41 -23.76 0.67
C HIS A 113 -6.42 -23.86 -0.50
N VAL A 114 -6.90 -23.65 -1.73
CA VAL A 114 -6.08 -23.68 -2.95
C VAL A 114 -5.60 -22.29 -3.36
N VAL A 115 -6.40 -21.26 -3.08
CA VAL A 115 -6.04 -19.87 -3.39
C VAL A 115 -5.23 -19.32 -2.23
N THR A 116 -3.96 -19.01 -2.49
CA THR A 116 -3.07 -18.34 -1.55
C THR A 116 -2.99 -16.85 -1.84
N MET A 117 -2.75 -16.05 -0.82
CA MET A 117 -2.41 -14.64 -0.94
C MET A 117 -1.41 -14.30 0.15
N SER A 118 -0.31 -13.67 -0.21
CA SER A 118 0.66 -13.17 0.75
C SER A 118 0.13 -11.89 1.37
N VAL A 119 0.35 -11.75 2.68
CA VAL A 119 0.10 -10.52 3.43
C VAL A 119 1.41 -9.98 4.01
N THR A 120 2.53 -10.29 3.35
CA THR A 120 3.85 -9.80 3.74
C THR A 120 3.90 -8.26 3.66
N GLY A 121 4.43 -7.61 4.68
CA GLY A 121 4.46 -6.15 4.79
C GLY A 121 3.17 -5.51 5.33
N PHE A 122 2.07 -6.26 5.52
CA PHE A 122 0.81 -5.67 5.99
C PHE A 122 0.88 -5.19 7.44
N GLN A 123 1.58 -5.92 8.32
CA GLN A 123 1.72 -5.52 9.72
C GLN A 123 2.50 -4.21 9.83
N GLU A 124 3.62 -4.11 9.12
CA GLU A 124 4.45 -2.92 9.11
C GLU A 124 3.73 -1.71 8.47
N ALA A 125 2.99 -1.94 7.38
CA ALA A 125 2.14 -0.91 6.77
C ALA A 125 1.00 -0.45 7.71
N PHE A 126 0.43 -1.36 8.49
CA PHE A 126 -0.62 -1.05 9.47
C PHE A 126 -0.09 -0.25 10.65
N ASP A 127 1.06 -0.63 11.20
CA ASP A 127 1.67 0.03 12.37
C ASP A 127 2.05 1.49 12.07
N HIS A 128 2.32 1.80 10.79
CA HIS A 128 2.61 3.15 10.29
C HIS A 128 1.44 3.78 9.52
N ALA A 129 0.22 3.28 9.69
CA ALA A 129 -0.95 3.87 9.07
C ALA A 129 -1.29 5.24 9.69
N VAL A 130 -1.67 6.19 8.84
CA VAL A 130 -2.06 7.55 9.21
C VAL A 130 -3.58 7.71 9.19
N LEU A 131 -4.10 8.65 9.98
CA LEU A 131 -5.52 8.99 9.96
C LEU A 131 -5.79 10.03 8.86
N VAL A 132 -6.73 9.72 7.97
CA VAL A 132 -7.18 10.61 6.90
C VAL A 132 -8.64 10.99 7.15
N TYR A 133 -8.91 12.28 7.25
CA TYR A 133 -10.27 12.81 7.34
C TYR A 133 -10.94 12.78 5.96
N ILE A 134 -12.06 12.07 5.82
CA ILE A 134 -12.75 11.89 4.55
C ILE A 134 -14.04 12.71 4.40
N GLY A 135 -14.47 13.41 5.46
CA GLY A 135 -15.70 14.21 5.46
C GLY A 135 -16.68 13.77 6.55
N GLN A 136 -17.68 14.62 6.83
CA GLN A 136 -18.80 14.33 7.74
C GLN A 136 -18.42 13.77 9.13
N GLY A 137 -17.27 14.19 9.68
CA GLY A 137 -16.80 13.69 10.97
C GLY A 137 -16.11 12.32 10.92
N VAL A 138 -15.93 11.72 9.73
CA VAL A 138 -15.33 10.40 9.55
C VAL A 138 -13.83 10.52 9.23
N SER A 139 -13.03 9.77 9.96
CA SER A 139 -11.61 9.55 9.67
C SER A 139 -11.35 8.06 9.47
N VAL A 140 -10.49 7.73 8.51
CA VAL A 140 -10.10 6.35 8.20
C VAL A 140 -8.61 6.17 8.42
N LYS A 141 -8.20 4.99 8.90
CA LYS A 141 -6.79 4.59 8.90
C LYS A 141 -6.37 4.23 7.47
N VAL A 142 -5.27 4.81 6.99
CA VAL A 142 -4.73 4.59 5.65
C VAL A 142 -3.24 4.30 5.78
N THR A 143 -2.71 3.28 5.10
CA THR A 143 -1.25 3.07 5.08
C THR A 143 -0.54 4.34 4.60
N SER A 144 0.60 4.69 5.20
CA SER A 144 1.41 5.83 4.74
C SER A 144 1.92 5.62 3.30
N LEU A 145 2.44 6.66 2.63
CA LEU A 145 3.01 6.48 1.29
C LEU A 145 4.22 5.52 1.30
N ALA A 146 5.05 5.57 2.33
CA ALA A 146 6.16 4.63 2.52
C ALA A 146 5.65 3.19 2.77
N GLY A 147 4.65 3.02 3.65
CA GLY A 147 4.00 1.73 3.87
C GLY A 147 3.29 1.20 2.62
N LEU A 148 2.72 2.07 1.79
CA LEU A 148 2.13 1.68 0.52
C LEU A 148 3.20 1.21 -0.46
N VAL A 149 4.33 1.91 -0.53
CA VAL A 149 5.49 1.50 -1.34
C VAL A 149 5.99 0.13 -0.94
N LEU A 150 6.09 -0.16 0.37
CA LEU A 150 6.39 -1.51 0.85
C LEU A 150 5.44 -2.56 0.25
N LEU A 151 4.13 -2.35 0.38
CA LEU A 151 3.13 -3.28 -0.14
C LEU A 151 3.21 -3.44 -1.67
N LYS A 152 3.57 -2.38 -2.41
CA LYS A 152 3.76 -2.46 -3.86
C LYS A 152 5.01 -3.23 -4.26
N LEU A 153 6.10 -3.12 -3.49
CA LEU A 153 7.31 -3.91 -3.72
C LEU A 153 7.04 -5.39 -3.48
N MET A 154 6.37 -5.75 -2.37
CA MET A 154 5.99 -7.15 -2.08
C MET A 154 5.06 -7.71 -3.16
N ALA A 155 3.99 -6.98 -3.50
CA ALA A 155 3.05 -7.40 -4.53
C ALA A 155 3.71 -7.54 -5.91
N TRP A 156 4.65 -6.67 -6.27
CA TRP A 156 5.37 -6.81 -7.53
C TRP A 156 6.13 -8.15 -7.61
N GLN A 157 6.84 -8.56 -6.55
CA GLN A 157 7.58 -9.83 -6.56
C GLN A 157 6.65 -11.04 -6.80
N GLU A 158 5.42 -10.96 -6.32
CA GLU A 158 4.43 -12.04 -6.41
C GLU A 158 3.71 -12.08 -7.76
N ARG A 159 3.31 -10.93 -8.31
CA ARG A 159 2.40 -10.85 -9.46
C ARG A 159 2.89 -10.00 -10.63
N ARG A 160 4.20 -9.71 -10.73
CA ARG A 160 4.78 -8.97 -11.86
C ARG A 160 4.51 -9.57 -13.24
N LEU A 161 4.30 -10.88 -13.34
CA LEU A 161 3.95 -11.54 -14.62
C LEU A 161 2.48 -11.38 -14.98
N GLU A 162 1.63 -10.98 -14.02
CA GLU A 162 0.19 -10.82 -14.18
C GLU A 162 -0.20 -9.36 -14.41
N THR A 163 0.50 -8.42 -13.76
CA THR A 163 0.15 -6.99 -13.83
C THR A 163 1.34 -6.07 -13.60
N ASN A 164 1.29 -4.90 -14.26
CA ASN A 164 2.25 -3.80 -14.05
C ASN A 164 1.72 -2.72 -13.09
N LYS A 165 0.54 -2.91 -12.51
CA LYS A 165 -0.10 -1.89 -11.66
C LYS A 165 0.72 -1.54 -10.43
N ASP A 166 1.45 -2.50 -9.87
CA ASP A 166 2.23 -2.27 -8.65
C ASP A 166 3.46 -1.40 -8.90
N VAL A 167 4.17 -1.69 -9.99
CA VAL A 167 5.32 -0.89 -10.40
C VAL A 167 4.91 0.50 -10.90
N GLU A 168 3.73 0.62 -11.53
CA GLU A 168 3.13 1.92 -11.89
C GLU A 168 2.76 2.75 -10.66
N ASP A 169 2.14 2.13 -9.64
CA ASP A 169 1.83 2.80 -8.37
C ASP A 169 3.11 3.21 -7.64
N PHE A 170 4.13 2.34 -7.60
CA PHE A 170 5.44 2.67 -7.03
C PHE A 170 6.04 3.90 -7.72
N LEU A 171 6.10 3.92 -9.06
CA LEU A 171 6.68 5.04 -9.81
C LEU A 171 5.90 6.34 -9.60
N THR A 172 4.57 6.25 -9.49
CA THR A 172 3.71 7.40 -9.18
C THR A 172 4.07 7.98 -7.81
N ILE A 173 4.17 7.12 -6.78
CA ILE A 173 4.53 7.57 -5.42
C ILE A 173 5.94 8.15 -5.42
N LEU A 174 6.92 7.46 -6.00
CA LEU A 174 8.30 7.94 -6.13
C LEU A 174 8.40 9.34 -6.76
N THR A 175 7.55 9.60 -7.77
CA THR A 175 7.52 10.88 -8.49
C THR A 175 6.83 11.98 -7.69
N GLU A 176 5.75 11.66 -6.97
CA GLU A 176 4.95 12.65 -6.26
C GLU A 176 5.43 12.93 -4.84
N TYR A 177 6.19 12.03 -4.24
CA TYR A 177 6.68 12.13 -2.86
C TYR A 177 7.36 13.46 -2.51
N PRO A 178 8.30 14.02 -3.30
CA PRO A 178 8.88 15.35 -3.01
C PRO A 178 7.86 16.49 -2.99
N ASN A 179 6.72 16.34 -3.68
CA ASN A 179 5.66 17.35 -3.67
C ASN A 179 4.76 17.22 -2.44
N VAL A 180 4.72 16.05 -1.83
CA VAL A 180 3.96 15.75 -0.62
C VAL A 180 4.76 16.10 0.63
N GLU A 181 6.04 15.75 0.66
CA GLU A 181 6.95 15.91 1.82
C GLU A 181 7.90 17.10 1.65
N ARG A 182 7.47 18.17 0.96
CA ARG A 182 8.32 19.27 0.50
C ARG A 182 9.18 19.89 1.61
N ASP A 183 8.62 20.05 2.81
CA ASP A 183 9.30 20.70 3.93
C ASP A 183 10.49 19.87 4.44
N ARG A 184 10.38 18.54 4.36
CA ARG A 184 11.40 17.60 4.86
C ARG A 184 12.57 17.40 3.90
N LEU A 185 12.46 17.89 2.67
CA LEU A 185 13.56 17.84 1.69
C LEU A 185 14.78 18.66 2.11
N TYR A 186 14.62 19.53 3.11
CA TYR A 186 15.66 20.42 3.64
C TYR A 186 16.12 20.02 5.05
N ASP A 187 15.67 18.88 5.57
CA ASP A 187 16.10 18.37 6.87
C ASP A 187 17.58 17.93 6.81
N ASP A 188 18.31 18.09 7.91
CA ASP A 188 19.77 17.88 7.99
C ASP A 188 20.23 16.46 7.60
N PHE A 189 19.34 15.45 7.69
CA PHE A 189 19.66 14.07 7.33
C PHE A 189 19.60 13.82 5.81
N ILE A 190 19.05 14.76 5.03
CA ILE A 190 19.00 14.65 3.57
C ILE A 190 20.38 14.97 2.98
N PRO A 191 20.98 14.08 2.17
CA PRO A 191 22.31 14.28 1.61
C PRO A 191 22.25 15.20 0.36
N ALA A 192 21.81 16.45 0.54
CA ALA A 192 21.46 17.34 -0.57
C ALA A 192 22.61 17.61 -1.55
N GLU A 193 23.84 17.75 -1.06
CA GLU A 193 25.04 17.92 -1.90
C GLU A 193 25.34 16.69 -2.77
N LYS A 194 25.18 15.48 -2.23
CA LYS A 194 25.36 14.22 -2.99
C LYS A 194 24.32 14.08 -4.11
N LEU A 195 23.14 14.66 -3.89
CA LEU A 195 21.99 14.57 -4.77
C LEU A 195 21.82 15.83 -5.63
N ASP A 196 22.86 16.66 -5.73
CA ASP A 196 22.92 17.87 -6.57
C ASP A 196 21.77 18.86 -6.33
N TYR A 197 21.16 18.83 -5.14
CA TYR A 197 19.96 19.60 -4.79
C TYR A 197 18.76 19.38 -5.73
N GLU A 198 18.75 18.28 -6.49
CA GLU A 198 17.64 17.93 -7.38
C GLU A 198 16.45 17.41 -6.57
N ILE A 199 15.37 18.20 -6.51
CA ILE A 199 14.18 17.96 -5.69
C ILE A 199 13.64 16.53 -5.83
N GLU A 200 13.62 16.00 -7.05
CA GLU A 200 13.12 14.66 -7.33
C GLU A 200 14.03 13.55 -6.81
N ARG A 201 15.35 13.77 -6.79
CA ARG A 201 16.33 12.86 -6.19
C ARG A 201 16.29 12.92 -4.66
N LEU A 202 16.17 14.13 -4.10
CA LEU A 202 15.97 14.32 -2.65
C LEU A 202 14.70 13.60 -2.17
N GLY A 203 13.60 13.73 -2.90
CA GLY A 203 12.34 13.06 -2.58
C GLY A 203 12.43 11.55 -2.69
N ALA A 204 13.13 11.02 -3.70
CA ALA A 204 13.35 9.60 -3.82
C ALA A 204 14.14 9.02 -2.64
N PHE A 205 15.23 9.70 -2.24
CA PHE A 205 15.98 9.34 -1.04
C PHE A 205 15.12 9.40 0.22
N LEU A 206 14.35 10.48 0.42
CA LEU A 206 13.47 10.62 1.57
C LEU A 206 12.43 9.49 1.65
N LEU A 207 11.87 9.06 0.52
CA LEU A 207 10.92 7.94 0.48
C LEU A 207 11.57 6.63 0.95
N GLY A 208 12.81 6.39 0.51
CA GLY A 208 13.62 5.27 0.98
C GLY A 208 13.87 5.34 2.47
N TYR A 209 14.30 6.52 2.95
CA TYR A 209 14.54 6.79 4.37
C TYR A 209 13.30 6.54 5.24
N ASP A 210 12.13 6.99 4.80
CA ASP A 210 10.87 6.77 5.54
C ASP A 210 10.47 5.29 5.56
N LEU A 211 10.74 4.56 4.48
CA LEU A 211 10.57 3.12 4.49
C LEU A 211 11.57 2.44 5.43
N ASN A 212 12.82 2.91 5.52
CA ASN A 212 13.78 2.40 6.50
C ASN A 212 13.32 2.61 7.94
N MET A 213 12.75 3.79 8.23
CA MET A 213 12.20 4.09 9.56
C MET A 213 11.06 3.14 9.95
N LEU A 214 10.22 2.76 8.99
CA LEU A 214 9.16 1.76 9.18
C LEU A 214 9.74 0.36 9.43
N LEU A 215 10.80 -0.02 8.73
CA LEU A 215 11.43 -1.35 8.82
C LEU A 215 12.40 -1.48 10.01
N SER A 216 12.71 -0.37 10.68
CA SER A 216 13.59 -0.33 11.85
C SER A 216 12.87 -0.71 13.16
N ASP A 217 11.56 -0.95 13.12
CA ASP A 217 10.84 -1.48 14.26
C ASP A 217 11.31 -2.90 14.57
N LYS A 218 11.40 -3.23 15.86
CA LYS A 218 11.77 -4.58 16.32
C LYS A 218 10.71 -5.62 15.95
N SER A 219 9.48 -5.19 15.64
CA SER A 219 8.39 -6.05 15.19
C SER A 219 8.47 -6.40 13.69
N THR A 220 9.34 -5.74 12.92
CA THR A 220 9.44 -5.96 11.46
C THR A 220 9.75 -7.42 11.14
N SER A 221 9.00 -7.98 10.21
CA SER A 221 9.15 -9.38 9.79
C SER A 221 10.47 -9.60 9.06
N SER A 222 11.19 -10.64 9.44
CA SER A 222 12.39 -11.07 8.72
C SER A 222 12.08 -11.46 7.27
N LYS A 223 10.87 -11.96 6.97
CA LYS A 223 10.45 -12.27 5.59
C LYS A 223 10.39 -10.98 4.77
N THR A 224 9.79 -9.92 5.31
CA THR A 224 9.71 -8.60 4.67
C THR A 224 11.11 -8.08 4.33
N LEU A 225 12.03 -8.12 5.29
CA LEU A 225 13.42 -7.67 5.08
C LEU A 225 14.15 -8.52 4.02
N LEU A 226 14.02 -9.84 4.06
CA LEU A 226 14.65 -10.74 3.09
C LEU A 226 14.10 -10.53 1.67
N GLN A 227 12.80 -10.32 1.53
CA GLN A 227 12.16 -10.04 0.24
C GLN A 227 12.63 -8.71 -0.35
N LEU A 228 12.75 -7.66 0.46
CA LEU A 228 13.32 -6.38 0.02
C LEU A 228 14.80 -6.51 -0.38
N LEU A 229 15.59 -7.26 0.40
CA LEU A 229 17.00 -7.50 0.07
C LEU A 229 17.13 -8.28 -1.24
N GLU A 230 16.30 -9.31 -1.45
CA GLU A 230 16.25 -10.05 -2.71
C GLU A 230 15.88 -9.12 -3.88
N LEU A 231 14.92 -8.22 -3.67
CA LEU A 231 14.51 -7.24 -4.66
C LEU A 231 15.67 -6.31 -5.04
N GLN A 232 16.33 -5.72 -4.05
CA GLN A 232 17.45 -4.79 -4.24
C GLN A 232 18.68 -5.46 -4.88
N THR A 233 18.89 -6.75 -4.65
CA THR A 233 20.09 -7.47 -5.11
C THR A 233 19.81 -8.30 -6.36
N SER A 234 19.02 -9.36 -6.22
CA SER A 234 18.87 -10.41 -7.22
C SER A 234 17.80 -10.09 -8.26
N GLN A 235 16.84 -9.23 -7.94
CA GLN A 235 15.73 -8.89 -8.83
C GLN A 235 15.75 -7.43 -9.31
N SER A 236 16.81 -6.68 -8.97
CA SER A 236 16.90 -5.24 -9.26
C SER A 236 16.80 -4.92 -10.75
N GLU A 237 17.53 -5.67 -11.60
CA GLU A 237 17.44 -5.52 -13.05
C GLU A 237 16.02 -5.79 -13.58
N MET A 238 15.31 -6.77 -13.02
CA MET A 238 13.93 -7.07 -13.42
C MET A 238 12.99 -5.94 -13.02
N PHE A 239 13.17 -5.38 -11.83
CA PHE A 239 12.37 -4.26 -11.33
C PHE A 239 12.58 -3.00 -12.17
N ILE A 240 13.84 -2.65 -12.47
CA ILE A 240 14.19 -1.54 -13.37
C ILE A 240 13.55 -1.75 -14.74
N ASN A 241 13.69 -2.94 -15.33
CA ASN A 241 13.11 -3.23 -16.64
C ASN A 241 11.57 -3.08 -16.67
N ASP A 242 10.88 -3.41 -15.58
CA ASP A 242 9.44 -3.23 -15.50
C ASP A 242 9.06 -1.75 -15.25
N LEU A 243 9.84 -1.01 -14.47
CA LEU A 243 9.70 0.45 -14.30
C LEU A 243 9.84 1.20 -15.63
N LEU A 244 10.86 0.88 -16.41
CA LEU A 244 11.15 1.57 -17.69
C LEU A 244 10.08 1.32 -18.76
N LYS A 245 9.23 0.30 -18.60
CA LYS A 245 8.07 0.05 -19.48
C LYS A 245 6.89 0.97 -19.16
N ILE A 246 6.86 1.60 -17.98
CA ILE A 246 5.77 2.49 -17.57
C ILE A 246 5.88 3.81 -18.32
N ARG A 247 4.77 4.24 -18.91
CA ARG A 247 4.70 5.52 -19.63
C ARG A 247 4.54 6.68 -18.65
N SER A 248 5.66 7.25 -18.21
CA SER A 248 5.68 8.35 -17.23
C SER A 248 6.12 9.72 -17.79
N GLY A 249 6.64 9.76 -19.02
CA GLY A 249 7.25 10.97 -19.59
C GLY A 249 8.60 11.36 -18.95
N ILE A 250 9.06 10.59 -17.96
CA ILE A 250 10.36 10.75 -17.29
C ILE A 250 11.42 10.04 -18.13
N ASN A 251 12.62 10.63 -18.24
CA ASN A 251 13.73 9.99 -18.94
C ASN A 251 14.13 8.69 -18.20
N PRO A 252 14.37 7.56 -18.91
CA PRO A 252 14.91 6.33 -18.33
C PRO A 252 16.06 6.54 -17.33
N ASP A 253 17.05 7.36 -17.68
CA ASP A 253 18.21 7.63 -16.81
C ASP A 253 17.80 8.27 -15.48
N GLN A 254 16.76 9.14 -15.51
CA GLN A 254 16.23 9.77 -14.31
C GLN A 254 15.43 8.78 -13.44
N ILE A 255 14.74 7.81 -14.05
CA ILE A 255 14.04 6.75 -13.30
C ILE A 255 15.06 5.89 -12.57
N GLU A 256 16.13 5.49 -13.24
CA GLU A 256 17.21 4.68 -12.64
C GLU A 256 17.92 5.45 -11.52
N GLN A 257 18.24 6.73 -11.71
CA GLN A 257 18.85 7.57 -10.67
C GLN A 257 17.95 7.68 -9.43
N ARG A 258 16.67 8.01 -9.61
CA ARG A 258 15.73 8.10 -8.49
C ARG A 258 15.56 6.77 -7.78
N LEU A 259 15.53 5.66 -8.52
CA LEU A 259 15.47 4.34 -7.89
C LEU A 259 16.73 4.05 -7.07
N ALA A 260 17.92 4.39 -7.58
CA ALA A 260 19.16 4.25 -6.83
C ALA A 260 19.16 5.12 -5.56
N ASP A 261 18.71 6.37 -5.65
CA ASP A 261 18.59 7.28 -4.51
C ASP A 261 17.57 6.76 -3.47
N PHE A 262 16.46 6.14 -3.91
CA PHE A 262 15.51 5.45 -3.04
C PHE A 262 16.16 4.28 -2.29
N TRP A 263 16.94 3.43 -2.97
CA TRP A 263 17.64 2.33 -2.31
C TRP A 263 18.73 2.83 -1.34
N ASP A 264 19.41 3.93 -1.68
CA ASP A 264 20.38 4.58 -0.80
C ASP A 264 19.72 5.11 0.49
N GLY A 265 18.53 5.70 0.38
CA GLY A 265 17.75 6.13 1.54
C GLY A 265 17.23 4.97 2.38
N LEU A 266 16.85 3.88 1.73
CA LEU A 266 16.35 2.68 2.39
C LEU A 266 17.44 1.95 3.21
N ALA A 267 18.70 2.03 2.78
CA ALA A 267 19.88 1.60 3.56
C ALA A 267 19.73 0.22 4.23
N LEU A 268 19.16 -0.77 3.52
CA LEU A 268 19.08 -2.15 4.01
C LEU A 268 20.49 -2.73 4.16
N ASN A 269 20.88 -3.02 5.40
CA ASN A 269 22.16 -3.63 5.77
C ASN A 269 21.98 -5.07 6.25
#